data_AF-A0AAD6UID0-F1
#
_entry.id   AF-A0AAD6UID0-F1
#
_cell.length_a   1.000
_cell.length_b   1.000
_cell.length_c   1.000
_cell.angle_alpha   90.00
_cell.angle_beta   90.00
_cell.angle_gamma   90.00
#
_symmetry.space_group_name_H-M   'P 1'
#
loop_
_entity.id
_entity.type
_entity.pdbx_description
1 polymer ?
#
loop_
_entity_poly.entity_id
_entity_poly.type
_entity_poly.pdbx_seq_one_letter_code
_entity_poly.pdbx_strand_id
1 'polypeptide(L)'
;MLLAPPPDVKESQRPYHISVSMNCFTPSSYITIVRKSSWDGELVGDFEIGAANARNPGTLCLRGNEYPISELLESQLNVFRTTWLWKVKSFGPEKTMSLFWDDYQGGGVLTCYSSQDRNSANMLAKFTPRSHLRRQGQPIEPPKVLVTPVGHDLFDDILMSALVIERIRTAPS
;
A
#
# COMPACT_ATOMS: atom_id res chain seq x y z
N MET A 1 4.08 -14.76 11.34
CA MET A 1 3.06 -15.04 10.30
C MET A 1 3.76 -15.83 9.21
N LEU A 2 3.35 -17.08 8.97
CA LEU A 2 3.89 -17.95 7.93
C LEU A 2 2.77 -18.18 6.91
N LEU A 3 2.95 -17.62 5.71
CA LEU A 3 2.24 -18.07 4.53
C LEU A 3 3.03 -19.26 3.98
N ALA A 4 2.39 -20.41 3.83
CA ALA A 4 2.93 -21.56 3.11
C ALA A 4 2.00 -21.87 1.92
N PRO A 5 2.54 -22.28 0.77
CA PRO A 5 1.76 -22.58 -0.42
C PRO A 5 1.31 -24.06 -0.36
N PRO A 6 0.52 -24.50 -1.35
CA PRO A 6 0.17 -25.91 -1.50
C PRO A 6 1.42 -26.82 -1.52
N PRO A 7 1.31 -28.09 -1.07
CA PRO A 7 2.44 -29.02 -0.91
C PRO A 7 3.23 -29.27 -2.20
N ASP A 8 2.64 -28.98 -3.35
CA ASP A 8 3.22 -29.19 -4.68
C ASP A 8 4.15 -28.06 -5.12
N VAL A 9 4.18 -26.95 -4.37
CA VAL A 9 5.08 -25.82 -4.60
C VAL A 9 6.30 -25.99 -3.70
N LYS A 10 7.44 -26.37 -4.31
CA LYS A 10 8.74 -26.37 -3.63
C LYS A 10 9.06 -24.93 -3.20
N GLU A 11 8.84 -24.66 -1.92
CA GLU A 11 9.05 -23.41 -1.18
C GLU A 11 8.12 -22.23 -1.57
N SER A 12 7.17 -21.85 -0.70
CA SER A 12 6.73 -20.43 -0.69
C SER A 12 7.93 -19.66 -0.19
N GLN A 13 8.69 -19.10 -1.11
CA GLN A 13 9.36 -17.88 -0.78
C GLN A 13 8.26 -16.84 -0.54
N ARG A 14 8.26 -16.24 0.66
CA ARG A 14 7.38 -15.11 0.95
C ARG A 14 7.76 -14.02 -0.03
N PRO A 15 6.86 -13.47 -0.84
CA PRO A 15 7.26 -12.55 -1.91
C PRO A 15 7.87 -11.25 -1.36
N TYR A 16 7.50 -10.88 -0.12
CA TYR A 16 8.01 -9.68 0.55
C TYR A 16 8.32 -9.92 2.02
N HIS A 17 9.32 -9.19 2.50
CA HIS A 17 9.62 -8.96 3.91
C HIS A 17 9.31 -7.50 4.24
N ILE A 18 8.32 -7.28 5.12
CA ILE A 18 7.90 -5.94 5.55
C ILE A 18 8.27 -5.77 7.02
N SER A 19 9.03 -4.72 7.34
CA SER A 19 9.40 -4.36 8.71
C SER A 19 8.93 -2.96 9.04
N VAL A 20 8.43 -2.79 10.26
CA VAL A 20 8.03 -1.48 10.79
C VAL A 20 8.87 -1.18 12.02
N SER A 21 9.42 0.02 12.08
CA SER A 21 10.18 0.53 13.22
C SER A 21 9.67 1.91 13.61
N MET A 22 9.84 2.28 14.87
CA MET A 22 9.47 3.59 15.39
C MET A 22 10.67 4.54 15.29
N ASN A 23 10.45 5.78 14.84
CA ASN A 23 11.48 6.80 14.91
C ASN A 23 11.72 7.17 16.39
N CYS A 24 12.96 6.99 16.87
CA CYS A 24 13.28 7.21 18.28
C CYS A 24 13.23 8.68 18.70
N PHE A 25 13.37 9.62 17.77
CA PHE A 25 13.25 11.06 18.02
C PHE A 25 11.82 11.56 17.83
N THR A 26 11.03 10.86 17.02
CA THR A 26 9.62 11.17 16.77
C THR A 26 8.76 9.91 16.96
N PRO A 27 8.43 9.52 18.21
CA PRO A 27 7.72 8.26 18.48
C PRO A 27 6.32 8.14 17.84
N SER A 28 5.75 9.25 17.37
CA SER A 28 4.51 9.28 16.58
C SER A 28 4.73 8.94 15.09
N SER A 29 5.99 8.81 14.68
CA SER A 29 6.42 8.49 13.32
C SER A 29 6.96 7.08 13.23
N TYR A 30 6.55 6.39 12.16
CA TYR A 30 6.88 5.00 11.92
C TYR A 30 7.47 4.86 10.53
N ILE A 31 8.57 4.13 10.47
CA ILE A 31 9.32 3.82 9.25
C ILE A 31 8.93 2.41 8.84
N THR A 32 8.34 2.28 7.65
CA THR A 32 7.98 1.00 7.04
C THR A 32 8.92 0.71 5.89
N ILE A 33 9.57 -0.45 5.90
CA ILE A 33 10.50 -0.88 4.85
C ILE A 33 9.98 -2.15 4.21
N VAL A 34 9.97 -2.19 2.88
CA VAL A 34 9.52 -3.32 2.07
C VAL A 34 10.69 -3.86 1.24
N ARG A 35 10.98 -5.16 1.41
CA ARG A 35 12.00 -5.89 0.65
C ARG A 35 11.40 -7.11 -0.03
N LYS A 36 11.98 -7.55 -1.14
CA LYS A 36 11.65 -8.83 -1.78
C LYS A 36 12.18 -9.99 -0.93
N SER A 37 11.41 -11.07 -0.84
CA SER A 37 11.83 -12.37 -0.26
C SER A 37 12.16 -12.40 1.24
N SER A 38 13.23 -11.72 1.65
CA SER A 38 13.86 -11.81 2.98
C SER A 38 14.25 -10.43 3.52
N TRP A 39 14.75 -10.40 4.76
CA TRP A 39 15.14 -9.17 5.45
C TRP A 39 16.34 -8.46 4.82
N ASP A 40 17.17 -9.19 4.07
CA ASP A 40 18.35 -8.77 3.33
C ASP A 40 18.13 -8.74 1.80
N GLY A 41 16.90 -8.98 1.34
CA GLY A 41 16.57 -8.95 -0.07
C GLY A 41 16.54 -7.55 -0.68
N GLU A 42 16.23 -7.48 -1.98
CA GLU A 42 16.15 -6.23 -2.73
C GLU A 42 15.16 -5.25 -2.11
N LEU A 43 15.59 -4.00 -1.92
CA LEU A 43 14.75 -2.92 -1.42
C LEU A 43 13.73 -2.52 -2.50
N VAL A 44 12.46 -2.69 -2.19
CA VAL A 44 11.34 -2.22 -3.03
C VAL A 44 11.12 -0.73 -2.77
N GLY A 45 11.09 -0.37 -1.49
CA GLY A 45 10.93 0.99 -1.03
C GLY A 45 10.72 1.06 0.48
N ASP A 46 10.69 2.27 0.99
CA ASP A 46 10.39 2.57 2.38
C ASP A 46 9.66 3.89 2.50
N PHE A 47 8.95 4.10 3.60
CA PHE A 47 8.32 5.37 3.90
C PHE A 47 8.31 5.65 5.39
N GLU A 48 8.31 6.94 5.72
CA GLU A 48 8.11 7.45 7.05
C GLU A 48 6.85 8.32 7.10
N ILE A 49 5.89 7.97 7.96
CA ILE A 49 4.66 8.74 8.16
C ILE A 49 4.44 9.00 9.66
N GLY A 50 4.44 10.29 10.01
CA GLY A 50 4.12 10.82 11.33
C GLY A 50 2.62 10.83 11.65
N ALA A 51 2.28 11.46 12.78
CA ALA A 51 0.88 11.76 13.12
C ALA A 51 0.27 12.76 12.12
N ALA A 52 -1.06 12.76 11.99
CA ALA A 52 -1.79 13.59 11.03
C ALA A 52 -1.49 15.11 11.16
N ASN A 53 -1.17 15.58 12.38
CA ASN A 53 -0.85 16.98 12.67
C ASN A 53 0.66 17.28 12.68
N ALA A 54 1.50 16.33 12.26
CA ALA A 54 2.94 16.54 12.22
C ALA A 54 3.29 17.59 11.15
N ARG A 55 4.24 18.48 11.48
CA ARG A 55 4.73 19.51 10.54
C ARG A 55 5.54 18.92 9.38
N ASN A 56 6.05 17.70 9.54
CA ASN A 56 6.85 17.04 8.52
C ASN A 56 5.92 16.25 7.58
N PRO A 57 5.91 16.56 6.28
CA PRO A 57 5.22 15.72 5.31
C PRO A 57 5.90 14.35 5.32
N GLY A 58 5.11 13.27 5.33
CA GLY A 58 5.68 11.93 5.22
C GLY A 58 6.44 11.77 3.90
N THR A 59 7.53 11.01 3.92
CA THR A 59 8.38 10.74 2.75
C THR A 59 8.29 9.27 2.35
N LEU A 60 8.53 8.98 1.08
CA LEU A 60 8.61 7.64 0.51
C LEU A 60 9.83 7.55 -0.40
N CYS A 61 10.69 6.57 -0.15
CA CYS A 61 11.71 6.11 -1.07
C CYS A 61 11.15 5.01 -1.96
N LEU A 62 11.20 5.21 -3.29
CA LEU A 62 10.75 4.26 -4.28
C LEU A 62 11.71 4.28 -5.48
N ARG A 63 12.17 3.10 -5.92
CA ARG A 63 13.11 2.97 -7.06
C ARG A 63 14.35 3.86 -6.91
N GLY A 64 14.90 3.93 -5.70
CA GLY A 64 16.11 4.71 -5.39
C GLY A 64 15.92 6.23 -5.30
N ASN A 65 14.69 6.73 -5.32
CA ASN A 65 14.38 8.15 -5.24
C ASN A 65 13.46 8.43 -4.05
N GLU A 66 13.73 9.51 -3.32
CA GLU A 66 12.89 9.98 -2.23
C GLU A 66 11.90 11.03 -2.74
N TYR A 67 10.65 10.89 -2.31
CA TYR A 67 9.56 11.78 -2.67
C TYR A 67 8.76 12.18 -1.43
N PRO A 68 8.28 13.44 -1.36
CA PRO A 68 7.17 13.77 -0.47
C PRO A 68 5.94 12.94 -0.88
N ILE A 69 5.24 12.33 0.08
CA ILE A 69 4.05 11.52 -0.21
C ILE A 69 2.98 12.32 -0.95
N SER A 70 2.87 13.63 -0.67
CA SER A 70 1.94 14.53 -1.36
C SER A 70 2.21 14.68 -2.86
N GLU A 71 3.43 14.40 -3.33
CA GLU A 71 3.76 14.40 -4.76
C GLU A 71 3.34 13.10 -5.46
N LEU A 72 3.27 12.00 -4.71
CA LEU A 72 2.95 10.67 -5.25
C LEU A 72 1.49 10.30 -5.07
N LEU A 73 0.83 10.81 -4.03
CA LEU A 73 -0.51 10.41 -3.63
C LEU A 73 -1.43 11.62 -3.51
N GLU A 74 -2.33 11.75 -4.48
CA GLU A 74 -3.41 12.75 -4.47
C GLU A 74 -4.68 12.10 -3.88
N SER A 75 -5.20 12.64 -2.78
CA SER A 75 -6.49 12.22 -2.23
C SER A 75 -7.62 13.18 -2.63
N GLN A 76 -8.72 12.66 -3.13
CA GLN A 76 -9.94 13.42 -3.41
C GLN A 76 -11.06 12.92 -2.50
N LEU A 77 -11.56 13.82 -1.65
CA LEU A 77 -12.66 13.58 -0.74
C LEU A 77 -13.95 14.11 -1.35
N ASN A 78 -14.86 13.21 -1.69
CA ASN A 78 -16.25 13.53 -2.01
C ASN A 78 -17.15 13.11 -0.84
N VAL A 79 -18.35 13.69 -0.74
CA VAL A 79 -19.28 13.52 0.38
C VAL A 79 -19.52 12.05 0.78
N PHE A 80 -19.47 11.12 -0.18
CA PHE A 80 -19.73 9.69 0.04
C PHE A 80 -18.60 8.76 -0.41
N ARG A 81 -17.48 9.31 -0.89
CA ARG A 81 -16.45 8.53 -1.57
C ARG A 81 -15.10 9.19 -1.44
N THR A 82 -14.11 8.42 -1.02
CA THR A 82 -12.72 8.86 -1.04
C THR A 82 -11.99 8.10 -2.13
N THR A 83 -11.28 8.83 -2.98
CA THR A 83 -10.46 8.23 -4.02
C THR A 83 -9.03 8.71 -3.88
N TRP A 84 -8.09 7.86 -4.23
CA TRP A 84 -6.67 8.19 -4.23
C TRP A 84 -6.06 7.91 -5.58
N LEU A 85 -5.22 8.82 -6.04
CA LEU A 85 -4.47 8.70 -7.28
C LEU A 85 -2.98 8.65 -6.95
N TRP A 86 -2.41 7.46 -7.12
CA TRP A 86 -0.98 7.22 -6.99
C TRP A 86 -0.31 7.50 -8.33
N LYS A 87 0.73 8.34 -8.37
CA LYS A 87 1.48 8.67 -9.58
C LYS A 87 2.97 8.55 -9.31
N VAL A 88 3.67 7.82 -10.17
CA VAL A 88 5.14 7.76 -10.14
C VAL A 88 5.66 8.23 -11.48
N LYS A 89 6.55 9.22 -11.45
CA LYS A 89 7.25 9.70 -12.66
C LYS A 89 8.26 8.62 -13.06
N SER A 90 8.14 8.07 -14.26
CA SER A 90 9.15 7.17 -14.82
C SER A 90 10.37 7.97 -15.26
N PHE A 91 11.57 7.39 -15.15
CA PHE A 91 12.79 7.98 -15.69
C PHE A 91 12.89 7.67 -17.19
N GLY A 92 12.63 8.66 -18.04
CA GLY A 92 12.74 8.55 -19.49
C GLY A 92 11.55 9.20 -20.22
N PRO A 93 11.45 9.06 -21.56
CA PRO A 93 10.30 9.50 -22.34
C PRO A 93 9.01 8.69 -22.06
N GLU A 94 9.05 7.75 -21.11
CA GLU A 94 7.92 6.90 -20.77
C GLU A 94 6.89 7.58 -19.87
N LYS A 95 5.66 7.21 -20.15
CA LYS A 95 4.41 7.68 -19.54
C LYS A 95 4.48 7.58 -18.01
N THR A 96 3.99 8.60 -17.30
CA THR A 96 3.72 8.54 -15.86
C THR A 96 2.89 7.31 -15.54
N MET A 97 3.36 6.48 -14.61
CA MET A 97 2.58 5.36 -14.10
C MET A 97 1.56 5.87 -13.09
N SER A 98 0.29 5.47 -13.21
CA SER A 98 -0.77 5.84 -12.29
C SER A 98 -1.62 4.66 -11.81
N LEU A 99 -1.91 4.59 -10.51
CA LEU A 99 -2.92 3.69 -9.92
C LEU A 99 -4.06 4.51 -9.33
N PHE A 100 -5.29 4.09 -9.56
CA PHE A 100 -6.48 4.72 -9.01
C PHE A 100 -7.14 3.83 -7.96
N TRP A 101 -7.17 4.28 -6.72
CA TRP A 101 -7.78 3.59 -5.60
C TRP A 101 -9.12 4.23 -5.23
N ASP A 102 -10.10 3.40 -4.91
CA ASP A 102 -11.48 3.81 -4.67
C ASP A 102 -12.14 2.98 -3.57
N ASP A 103 -12.86 3.64 -2.66
CA ASP A 103 -13.60 3.03 -1.55
C ASP A 103 -15.09 2.76 -1.83
N TYR A 104 -15.55 2.83 -3.09
CA TYR A 104 -16.97 2.73 -3.45
C TYR A 104 -17.75 1.53 -2.90
N GLN A 105 -17.08 0.41 -2.55
CA GLN A 105 -17.73 -0.77 -1.96
C GLN A 105 -18.16 -0.54 -0.50
N GLY A 106 -17.72 0.55 0.14
CA GLY A 106 -17.96 0.82 1.55
C GLY A 106 -17.17 -0.11 2.48
N GLY A 107 -17.40 0.03 3.79
CA GLY A 107 -16.74 -0.81 4.80
C GLY A 107 -15.22 -0.68 4.86
N GLY A 108 -14.66 0.37 4.25
CA GLY A 108 -13.22 0.63 4.16
C GLY A 108 -12.46 -0.24 3.13
N VAL A 109 -13.18 -1.04 2.34
CA VAL A 109 -12.60 -1.83 1.25
C VAL A 109 -12.12 -0.89 0.14
N LEU A 110 -10.90 -1.08 -0.33
CA LEU A 110 -10.31 -0.28 -1.41
C LEU A 110 -10.13 -1.15 -2.66
N THR A 111 -10.50 -0.62 -3.82
CA THR A 111 -10.30 -1.27 -5.12
C THR A 111 -9.35 -0.43 -5.97
N CYS A 112 -8.33 -1.07 -6.54
CA CYS A 112 -7.33 -0.46 -7.39
C CYS A 112 -7.64 -0.70 -8.86
N TYR A 113 -7.50 0.35 -9.66
CA TYR A 113 -7.74 0.37 -11.09
C TYR A 113 -6.55 0.98 -11.85
N SER A 114 -6.40 0.60 -13.12
CA SER A 114 -5.35 1.14 -14.01
C SER A 114 -5.61 2.58 -14.48
N SER A 115 -6.84 3.06 -14.34
CA SER A 115 -7.26 4.39 -14.80
C SER A 115 -8.44 4.88 -13.95
N GLN A 116 -8.62 6.21 -13.90
CA GLN A 116 -9.82 6.82 -13.33
C GLN A 116 -11.04 6.67 -14.26
N ASP A 117 -10.82 6.54 -15.57
CA ASP A 117 -11.88 6.34 -16.55
C ASP A 117 -12.38 4.88 -16.48
N ARG A 118 -13.61 4.71 -15.98
CA ARG A 118 -14.25 3.41 -15.76
C ARG A 118 -14.45 2.61 -17.06
N ASN A 119 -14.52 3.27 -18.21
CA ASN A 119 -14.72 2.59 -19.49
C ASN A 119 -13.44 1.90 -19.99
N SER A 120 -12.27 2.31 -19.47
CA SER A 120 -10.96 1.79 -19.86
C SER A 120 -10.17 1.20 -18.67
N ALA A 121 -10.76 1.19 -17.48
CA ALA A 121 -10.11 0.77 -16.24
C ALA A 121 -10.18 -0.73 -16.03
N ASN A 122 -9.02 -1.38 -15.98
CA ASN A 122 -8.89 -2.75 -15.50
C ASN A 122 -8.77 -2.74 -13.97
N MET A 123 -9.47 -3.65 -13.30
CA MET A 123 -9.27 -3.89 -11.87
C MET A 123 -7.93 -4.60 -11.66
N LEU A 124 -7.03 -3.95 -10.92
CA LEU A 124 -5.68 -4.44 -10.66
C LEU A 124 -5.56 -5.14 -9.31
N ALA A 125 -6.24 -4.63 -8.29
CA ALA A 125 -6.18 -5.20 -6.95
C ALA A 125 -7.37 -4.80 -6.08
N LYS A 126 -7.51 -5.48 -4.95
CA LYS A 126 -8.46 -5.19 -3.88
C LYS A 126 -7.76 -5.29 -2.53
N PHE A 127 -7.81 -4.22 -1.75
CA PHE A 127 -7.44 -4.24 -0.33
C PHE A 127 -8.69 -4.35 0.53
N THR A 128 -8.67 -5.30 1.46
CA THR A 128 -9.75 -5.50 2.44
C THR A 128 -9.17 -5.31 3.84
N PRO A 129 -9.59 -4.25 4.58
CA PRO A 129 -9.14 -4.03 5.94
C PRO A 129 -9.80 -5.03 6.90
N ARG A 130 -9.47 -4.93 8.19
CA ARG A 130 -10.19 -5.71 9.21
C ARG A 130 -11.61 -5.16 9.35
N SER A 131 -12.60 -6.01 9.14
CA SER A 131 -14.03 -5.64 9.20
C SER A 131 -14.69 -5.92 10.55
N HIS A 132 -14.07 -6.72 11.42
CA HIS A 132 -14.69 -7.20 12.65
C HIS A 132 -13.85 -6.90 13.89
N LEU A 133 -14.53 -6.57 14.99
CA LEU A 133 -13.93 -6.46 16.30
C LEU A 133 -13.36 -7.82 16.73
N ARG A 134 -12.21 -7.78 17.40
CA ARG A 134 -11.60 -8.98 17.97
C ARG A 134 -12.55 -9.62 18.98
N ARG A 135 -12.79 -10.92 18.83
CA ARG A 135 -13.49 -11.74 19.82
C ARG A 135 -12.51 -12.72 20.46
N GLN A 136 -12.56 -12.86 21.78
CA GLN A 136 -11.69 -13.79 22.50
C GLN A 136 -11.98 -15.22 22.01
N GLY A 137 -10.92 -16.00 21.74
CA GLY A 137 -11.03 -17.37 21.24
C GLY A 137 -11.27 -17.51 19.73
N GLN A 138 -11.50 -16.42 18.99
CA GLN A 138 -11.63 -16.46 17.53
C GLN A 138 -10.32 -16.03 16.84
N PRO A 139 -9.87 -16.75 15.80
CA PRO A 139 -8.75 -16.33 14.97
C PRO A 139 -9.00 -14.95 14.36
N ILE A 140 -7.98 -14.11 14.34
CA ILE A 140 -8.05 -12.77 13.73
C ILE A 140 -7.79 -12.93 12.23
N GLU A 141 -8.74 -12.48 11.40
CA GLU A 141 -8.47 -12.32 9.98
C GLU A 141 -7.54 -11.11 9.75
N PRO A 142 -6.36 -11.30 9.13
CA PRO A 142 -5.48 -10.20 8.80
C PRO A 142 -6.07 -9.39 7.63
N PRO A 143 -5.67 -8.10 7.46
CA PRO A 143 -5.90 -7.38 6.23
C PRO A 143 -5.34 -8.14 5.02
N LYS A 144 -6.01 -8.04 3.87
CA LYS A 144 -5.65 -8.79 2.66
C LYS A 144 -5.54 -7.85 1.47
N VAL A 145 -4.49 -8.01 0.67
CA VAL A 145 -4.38 -7.46 -0.68
C VAL A 145 -4.50 -8.62 -1.65
N LEU A 146 -5.50 -8.58 -2.52
CA LEU A 146 -5.67 -9.52 -3.63
C LEU A 146 -5.35 -8.79 -4.92
N VAL A 147 -4.36 -9.28 -5.67
CA VAL A 147 -3.94 -8.70 -6.95
C VAL A 147 -4.45 -9.59 -8.08
N THR A 148 -5.03 -8.98 -9.11
CA THR A 148 -5.48 -9.70 -10.31
C THR A 148 -4.26 -10.03 -11.20
N PRO A 149 -4.37 -10.99 -12.14
CA PRO A 149 -3.26 -11.29 -13.05
C PRO A 149 -2.74 -10.06 -13.81
N VAL A 150 -3.63 -9.12 -14.16
CA VAL A 150 -3.29 -7.88 -14.87
C VAL A 150 -2.51 -6.90 -13.98
N GLY A 151 -2.65 -7.00 -12.65
CA GLY A 151 -1.93 -6.17 -11.69
C GLY A 151 -0.55 -6.71 -11.30
N HIS A 152 -0.17 -7.92 -11.73
CA HIS A 152 1.09 -8.55 -11.28
C HIS A 152 2.35 -7.76 -11.67
N ASP A 153 2.39 -7.16 -12.86
CA ASP A 153 3.52 -6.35 -13.30
C ASP A 153 3.66 -5.04 -12.50
N LEU A 154 2.58 -4.63 -11.83
CA LEU A 154 2.49 -3.41 -11.01
C LEU A 154 2.44 -3.73 -9.51
N PHE A 155 2.79 -4.96 -9.12
CA PHE A 155 2.59 -5.42 -7.75
C PHE A 155 3.31 -4.53 -6.74
N ASP A 156 4.54 -4.08 -7.04
CA ASP A 156 5.31 -3.23 -6.15
C ASP A 156 4.61 -1.90 -5.86
N ASP A 157 4.12 -1.21 -6.90
CA ASP A 157 3.37 0.04 -6.72
C ASP A 157 2.02 -0.20 -6.03
N ILE A 158 1.35 -1.32 -6.31
CA ILE A 158 0.08 -1.69 -5.67
C ILE A 158 0.31 -1.91 -4.17
N LEU A 159 1.35 -2.66 -3.80
CA LEU A 159 1.69 -2.93 -2.40
C LEU A 159 2.08 -1.63 -1.67
N MET A 160 2.98 -0.84 -2.25
CA MET A 160 3.46 0.41 -1.64
C MET A 160 2.31 1.40 -1.46
N SER A 161 1.50 1.63 -2.50
CA SER A 161 0.36 2.55 -2.41
C SER A 161 -0.70 2.08 -1.42
N ALA A 162 -1.03 0.78 -1.36
CA ALA A 162 -1.98 0.24 -0.40
C ALA A 162 -1.52 0.44 1.06
N LEU A 163 -0.24 0.20 1.34
CA LEU A 163 0.34 0.40 2.67
C LEU A 163 0.31 1.88 3.08
N VAL A 164 0.69 2.78 2.18
CA VAL A 164 0.66 4.24 2.42
C VAL A 164 -0.77 4.73 2.65
N ILE A 165 -1.71 4.35 1.79
CA ILE A 165 -3.12 4.77 1.90
C ILE A 165 -3.72 4.28 3.22
N GLU A 166 -3.54 3.01 3.58
CA GLU A 166 -4.08 2.47 4.82
C GLU A 166 -3.44 3.12 6.06
N ARG A 167 -2.13 3.42 6.00
CA ARG A 167 -1.44 4.14 7.06
C ARG A 167 -2.04 5.53 7.27
N ILE A 168 -2.36 6.25 6.19
CA ILE A 168 -3.00 7.58 6.27
C ILE A 168 -4.44 7.46 6.80
N ARG A 169 -5.23 6.52 6.30
CA ARG A 169 -6.63 6.30 6.73
C ARG A 169 -6.77 5.94 8.21
N THR A 170 -5.77 5.28 8.77
CA THR A 170 -5.79 4.79 10.16
C THR A 170 -4.92 5.62 11.11
N ALA A 171 -4.30 6.70 10.61
CA ALA A 171 -3.51 7.59 11.45
C ALA A 171 -4.43 8.28 12.47
N PRO A 172 -4.09 8.26 13.77
CA PRO A 172 -4.84 8.99 14.78
C PRO A 172 -4.72 10.50 14.54
N SER A 173 -5.87 11.19 14.69
CA SER A 173 -6.00 12.65 14.65
C SER A 173 -5.32 13.33 15.84
#